data_AF-A0A0N4YJB8-F1
#
_entry.id   AF-A0A0N4YJB8-F1
#
_cell.length_a   1.000
_cell.length_b   1.000
_cell.length_c   1.000
_cell.angle_alpha   90.00
_cell.angle_beta   90.00
_cell.angle_gamma   90.00
#
_symmetry.space_group_name_H-M   'P 1'
#
loop_
_entity.id
_entity.type
_entity.pdbx_description
1 polymer ?
#
loop_
_entity_poly.entity_id
_entity_poly.type
_entity_poly.pdbx_seq_one_letter_code
_entity_poly.pdbx_strand_id
1 'polypeptide(L)'
;MADIFQIDRLRTVLNETVEIHGKGNFPTISARLIDIISCVREKLRKAGMPPKSVKLNGGAASHVASADDFSYADLDLIFPMEVENSDSFDKVSGDDDRWSLFSLHNDFGRCIELKFVDKMRRQFEFSVDSFQITLDALLDDFNASEPKIYIESMFGDVHQVGLLR
;
A
#
# COMPACT_ATOMS: atom_id res chain seq x y z
N MET A 1 -17.37 0.81 4.57
CA MET A 1 -17.10 -0.19 3.52
C MET A 1 -17.11 0.53 2.19
N ALA A 2 -16.28 0.10 1.25
CA ALA A 2 -16.22 0.69 -0.08
C ALA A 2 -17.49 0.37 -0.88
N ASP A 3 -17.93 1.31 -1.71
CA ASP A 3 -18.99 1.07 -2.70
C ASP A 3 -18.45 0.44 -3.98
N ILE A 4 -19.34 0.12 -4.93
CA ILE A 4 -18.96 -0.56 -6.18
C ILE A 4 -18.00 0.28 -7.04
N PHE A 5 -18.17 1.61 -7.07
CA PHE A 5 -17.31 2.49 -7.85
C PHE A 5 -15.90 2.54 -7.25
N GLN A 6 -15.81 2.58 -5.92
CA GLN A 6 -14.54 2.52 -5.20
C GLN A 6 -13.86 1.15 -5.39
N ILE A 7 -14.61 0.05 -5.40
CA ILE A 7 -14.07 -1.29 -5.68
C ILE A 7 -13.53 -1.39 -7.11
N ASP A 8 -14.25 -0.88 -8.10
CA ASP A 8 -13.81 -0.91 -9.50
C ASP A 8 -12.59 0.00 -9.74
N ARG A 9 -12.55 1.16 -9.06
CA ARG A 9 -11.38 2.05 -9.07
C ARG A 9 -10.17 1.37 -8.42
N LEU A 10 -10.35 0.71 -7.28
CA LEU A 10 -9.31 -0.07 -6.62
C LEU A 10 -8.78 -1.20 -7.51
N ARG A 11 -9.67 -1.93 -8.19
CA ARG A 11 -9.28 -2.96 -9.16
C ARG A 11 -8.46 -2.39 -10.31
N THR A 12 -8.84 -1.20 -10.81
CA THR A 12 -8.07 -0.51 -11.84
C THR A 12 -6.65 -0.25 -11.36
N VAL A 13 -6.48 0.38 -10.19
CA VAL A 13 -5.18 0.64 -9.57
C VAL A 13 -4.36 -0.65 -9.40
N LEU A 14 -4.96 -1.71 -8.86
CA LEU A 14 -4.28 -2.98 -8.61
C LEU A 14 -3.90 -3.74 -9.90
N ASN A 15 -4.66 -3.53 -10.98
CA ASN A 15 -4.39 -4.15 -12.28
C ASN A 15 -3.46 -3.30 -13.17
N GLU A 16 -3.05 -2.10 -12.73
CA GLU A 16 -2.06 -1.29 -13.43
C GLU A 16 -0.75 -2.06 -13.56
N THR A 17 -0.20 -2.06 -14.78
CA THR A 17 1.17 -2.51 -15.03
C THR A 17 2.12 -1.43 -14.55
N VAL A 18 2.99 -1.79 -13.61
CA VAL A 18 4.04 -0.94 -13.09
C VAL A 18 5.41 -1.43 -13.58
N GLU A 19 6.31 -0.49 -13.77
CA GLU A 19 7.67 -0.75 -14.22
C GLU A 19 8.66 -0.45 -13.10
N ILE A 20 9.67 -1.29 -12.95
CA ILE A 20 10.78 -1.10 -12.02
C ILE A 20 12.06 -1.17 -12.86
N HIS A 21 12.79 -0.07 -12.97
CA HIS A 21 14.01 -0.04 -13.78
C HIS A 21 15.17 -0.71 -13.06
N GLY A 22 15.83 -1.63 -13.76
CA GLY A 22 17.07 -2.23 -13.31
C GLY A 22 18.22 -1.23 -13.39
N LYS A 23 19.06 -1.18 -12.37
CA LYS A 23 20.27 -0.34 -12.38
C LYS A 23 21.32 -0.93 -13.33
N GLY A 24 21.87 -0.12 -14.23
CA GLY A 24 22.92 -0.57 -15.16
C GLY A 24 22.35 -1.47 -16.26
N ASN A 25 22.85 -2.71 -16.39
CA ASN A 25 22.43 -3.66 -17.44
C ASN A 25 21.33 -4.62 -16.97
N PHE A 26 20.78 -4.43 -15.77
CA PHE A 26 19.66 -5.24 -15.31
C PHE A 26 18.38 -4.84 -16.07
N PRO A 27 17.55 -5.80 -16.49
CA PRO A 27 16.33 -5.51 -17.26
C PRO A 27 15.29 -4.76 -16.41
N THR A 28 14.42 -4.01 -17.08
CA THR A 28 13.19 -3.49 -16.48
C THR A 28 12.25 -4.64 -16.14
N ILE A 29 11.73 -4.63 -14.91
CA ILE A 29 10.64 -5.52 -14.52
C ILE A 29 9.33 -4.81 -14.82
N SER A 30 8.44 -5.47 -15.58
CA SER A 30 7.09 -4.97 -15.86
C SER A 30 6.09 -6.01 -15.39
N ALA A 31 5.24 -5.65 -14.43
CA ALA A 31 4.28 -6.54 -13.81
C ALA A 31 3.07 -5.76 -13.29
N ARG A 32 1.93 -6.43 -13.10
CA ARG A 32 0.79 -5.78 -12.45
C ARG A 32 1.09 -5.54 -10.98
N LEU A 33 0.58 -4.44 -10.44
CA LEU A 33 0.75 -4.12 -9.03
C LEU A 33 0.28 -5.26 -8.11
N ILE A 34 -0.89 -5.85 -8.42
CA ILE A 34 -1.43 -6.99 -7.66
C ILE A 34 -0.50 -8.21 -7.64
N ASP A 35 0.22 -8.47 -8.74
CA ASP A 35 1.12 -9.62 -8.85
C ASP A 35 2.38 -9.39 -7.98
N ILE A 36 2.90 -8.16 -7.96
CA ILE A 36 4.01 -7.76 -7.08
C ILE A 36 3.60 -7.90 -5.61
N ILE A 37 2.45 -7.33 -5.23
CA ILE A 37 1.95 -7.39 -3.85
C ILE A 37 1.75 -8.85 -3.40
N SER A 38 1.11 -9.66 -4.25
CA SER A 38 0.85 -11.08 -3.98
C SER A 38 2.15 -11.85 -3.81
N CYS A 39 3.14 -11.59 -4.67
CA CYS A 39 4.46 -12.20 -4.58
C CYS A 39 5.16 -11.85 -3.25
N VAL A 40 5.17 -10.57 -2.86
CA VAL A 40 5.78 -10.12 -1.60
C VAL A 40 5.07 -10.75 -0.39
N ARG A 41 3.73 -10.69 -0.32
CA ARG A 41 2.93 -11.30 0.76
C ARG A 41 3.21 -12.78 0.92
N GLU A 42 3.29 -13.51 -0.19
CA GLU A 42 3.55 -14.95 -0.17
C GLU A 42 5.00 -15.30 0.24
N LYS A 43 5.98 -14.50 -0.20
CA LYS A 43 7.38 -14.69 0.20
C LYS A 43 7.61 -14.41 1.68
N LEU A 44 6.97 -13.37 2.22
CA LEU A 44 6.96 -13.09 3.66
C LEU A 44 6.36 -14.24 4.47
N ARG A 45 5.19 -14.76 4.05
CA ARG A 45 4.55 -15.94 4.68
C ARG A 45 5.49 -17.14 4.70
N LYS A 46 6.13 -17.46 3.57
CA LYS A 46 7.09 -18.57 3.47
C LYS A 46 8.35 -18.37 4.31
N ALA A 47 8.74 -17.13 4.57
CA ALA A 47 9.86 -16.80 5.44
C ALA A 47 9.50 -16.81 6.94
N GLY A 48 8.27 -17.17 7.30
CA GLY A 48 7.82 -17.17 8.70
C GLY A 48 7.54 -15.76 9.25
N MET A 49 7.38 -14.77 8.37
CA MET A 49 7.08 -13.37 8.73
C MET A 49 5.77 -12.92 8.07
N PRO A 50 4.63 -13.58 8.31
CA PRO A 50 3.38 -13.20 7.66
C PRO A 50 2.97 -11.78 8.07
N PRO A 51 2.62 -10.89 7.12
CA PRO A 51 2.02 -9.62 7.48
C PRO A 51 0.60 -9.86 8.00
N LYS A 52 0.13 -9.03 8.96
CA LYS A 52 -1.25 -9.09 9.50
C LYS A 52 -2.30 -8.81 8.43
N SER A 53 -1.96 -7.92 7.50
CA SER A 53 -2.77 -7.50 6.35
C SER A 53 -1.86 -6.88 5.29
N VAL A 54 -2.41 -6.47 4.15
CA VAL A 54 -1.73 -5.55 3.23
C VAL A 54 -2.63 -4.36 2.96
N LYS A 55 -2.08 -3.15 3.01
CA LYS A 55 -2.83 -1.91 2.82
C LYS A 55 -2.24 -1.06 1.70
N LEU A 56 -3.11 -0.44 0.90
CA LEU A 56 -2.76 0.69 0.04
C LEU A 56 -2.90 1.99 0.86
N ASN A 57 -1.98 2.94 0.67
CA ASN A 57 -1.97 4.23 1.36
C ASN A 57 -1.72 5.38 0.36
N GLY A 58 -1.63 6.61 0.87
CA GLY A 58 -1.16 7.77 0.12
C GLY A 58 -2.13 8.23 -0.97
N GLY A 59 -1.60 8.93 -1.98
CA GLY A 59 -2.41 9.52 -3.05
C GLY A 59 -3.26 8.50 -3.81
N ALA A 60 -2.78 7.26 -3.98
CA ALA A 60 -3.53 6.19 -4.64
C ALA A 60 -4.75 5.74 -3.83
N ALA A 61 -4.61 5.62 -2.50
CA ALA A 61 -5.74 5.32 -1.62
C ALA A 61 -6.76 6.47 -1.60
N SER A 62 -6.28 7.72 -1.58
CA SER A 62 -7.14 8.89 -1.66
C SER A 62 -7.87 8.99 -3.01
N HIS A 63 -7.20 8.63 -4.11
CA HIS A 63 -7.81 8.54 -5.43
C HIS A 63 -8.95 7.51 -5.44
N VAL A 64 -8.74 6.35 -4.81
CA VAL A 64 -9.79 5.34 -4.67
C VAL A 64 -10.95 5.82 -3.80
N ALA A 65 -10.66 6.53 -2.71
CA ALA A 65 -11.67 6.98 -1.74
C ALA A 65 -12.53 8.16 -2.25
N SER A 66 -11.97 9.02 -3.11
CA SER A 66 -12.63 10.23 -3.60
C SER A 66 -13.59 9.97 -4.76
N ALA A 67 -14.61 10.83 -4.88
CA ALA A 67 -15.45 10.91 -6.08
C ALA A 67 -14.68 11.51 -7.28
N ASP A 68 -13.76 12.43 -7.00
CA ASP A 68 -13.00 13.16 -8.02
C ASP A 68 -11.94 12.27 -8.67
N ASP A 69 -11.67 12.53 -9.95
CA ASP A 69 -10.57 11.91 -10.67
C ASP A 69 -9.33 12.83 -10.60
N PHE A 70 -8.34 12.41 -9.82
CA PHE A 70 -7.05 13.10 -9.72
C PHE A 70 -5.91 12.10 -9.84
N SER A 71 -4.79 12.57 -10.38
CA SER A 71 -3.58 11.75 -10.52
C SER A 71 -2.90 11.50 -9.19
N TYR A 72 -2.34 10.31 -9.04
CA TYR A 72 -1.39 9.97 -8.00
C TYR A 72 -0.05 9.57 -8.65
N ALA A 73 1.06 9.91 -8.01
CA ALA A 73 2.41 9.63 -8.50
C ALA A 73 2.96 8.33 -7.91
N ASP A 74 2.79 8.16 -6.60
CA ASP A 74 3.39 7.08 -5.83
C ASP A 74 2.37 6.02 -5.43
N LEU A 75 2.86 4.78 -5.30
CA LEU A 75 2.11 3.62 -4.85
C LEU A 75 2.66 3.17 -3.49
N ASP A 76 2.01 3.64 -2.43
CA ASP A 76 2.41 3.33 -1.06
C ASP A 76 1.70 2.08 -0.54
N LEU A 77 2.48 1.06 -0.21
CA LEU A 77 1.99 -0.20 0.33
C LEU A 77 2.49 -0.40 1.76
N ILE A 78 1.58 -0.67 2.68
CA ILE A 78 1.89 -0.96 4.07
C ILE A 78 1.63 -2.44 4.34
N PHE A 79 2.64 -3.11 4.89
CA PHE A 79 2.61 -4.47 5.39
C PHE A 79 2.76 -4.39 6.91
N PRO A 80 1.66 -4.32 7.69
CA PRO A 80 1.75 -4.41 9.14
C PRO A 80 2.33 -5.77 9.54
N MET A 81 3.45 -5.76 10.24
CA MET A 81 4.17 -6.95 10.68
C MET A 81 3.91 -7.24 12.16
N GLU A 82 4.06 -8.49 12.56
CA GLU A 82 4.25 -8.87 13.96
C GLU A 82 5.72 -9.27 14.14
N VAL A 83 6.50 -8.43 14.81
CA VAL A 83 7.88 -8.79 15.12
C VAL A 83 7.92 -9.34 16.54
N GLU A 84 7.90 -10.66 16.65
CA GLU A 84 8.24 -11.34 17.90
C GLU A 84 9.76 -11.26 18.08
N ASN A 85 10.24 -10.34 18.94
CA ASN A 85 11.61 -10.25 19.48
C ASN A 85 12.74 -10.78 18.56
N SER A 86 12.92 -10.22 17.37
CA SER A 86 14.06 -10.57 16.51
C SER A 86 14.99 -9.37 16.26
N ASP A 87 16.29 -9.61 16.47
CA ASP A 87 17.40 -8.65 16.28
C ASP A 87 17.71 -8.35 14.78
N SER A 88 16.80 -8.66 13.86
CA SER A 88 17.09 -8.78 12.42
C SER A 88 16.58 -7.64 11.54
N PHE A 89 16.17 -6.49 12.10
CA PHE A 89 15.72 -5.34 11.31
C PHE A 89 16.78 -4.24 11.30
N ASP A 90 17.16 -3.78 10.11
CA ASP A 90 17.93 -2.54 9.92
C ASP A 90 17.11 -1.37 10.46
N LYS A 91 17.35 -1.04 11.74
CA LYS A 91 16.62 -0.07 12.55
C LYS A 91 16.90 1.35 12.08
N VAL A 92 15.87 2.06 11.64
CA VAL A 92 15.83 3.53 11.80
C VAL A 92 15.53 3.80 13.28
N SER A 93 16.57 4.13 14.05
CA SER A 93 16.50 4.22 15.52
C SER A 93 16.06 5.61 15.98
N GLY A 94 14.79 5.69 16.38
CA GLY A 94 14.20 6.76 17.18
C GLY A 94 13.37 6.18 18.33
N ASP A 95 13.98 5.33 19.16
CA ASP A 95 13.52 4.67 20.40
C ASP A 95 12.09 4.10 20.51
N ASP A 96 11.27 4.10 19.46
CA ASP A 96 9.98 3.38 19.46
C ASP A 96 9.42 3.06 18.06
N ASP A 97 10.11 3.47 17.01
CA ASP A 97 9.75 3.16 15.63
C ASP A 97 10.49 1.90 15.16
N ARG A 98 9.75 0.93 14.64
CA ARG A 98 10.25 -0.32 14.07
C ARG A 98 9.55 -0.55 12.73
N TRP A 99 10.22 -0.14 11.68
CA TRP A 99 9.76 -0.28 10.31
C TRP A 99 10.93 -0.32 9.35
N SER A 100 10.68 -0.82 8.14
CA SER A 100 11.60 -0.79 7.00
C SER A 100 10.84 -0.30 5.76
N LEU A 101 11.55 0.39 4.87
CA LEU A 101 10.99 0.94 3.63
C LEU A 101 11.90 0.55 2.47
N PHE A 102 11.30 0.00 1.43
CA PHE A 102 11.94 -0.24 0.14
C PHE A 102 11.22 0.58 -0.92
N SER A 103 11.94 1.48 -1.57
CA SER A 103 11.40 2.29 -2.66
C SER A 103 11.92 1.77 -4.00
N LEU A 104 11.01 1.47 -4.92
CA LEU A 104 11.29 0.95 -6.26
C LEU A 104 10.81 1.98 -7.27
N HIS A 105 11.76 2.64 -7.91
CA HIS A 105 11.50 3.74 -8.83
C HIS A 105 11.63 3.31 -10.29
N ASN A 106 10.86 3.98 -11.14
CA ASN A 106 11.11 4.01 -12.58
C ASN A 106 11.67 5.38 -13.01
N ASP A 107 12.03 5.47 -14.28
CA ASP A 107 12.71 6.65 -14.85
C ASP A 107 11.69 7.73 -15.24
N PHE A 108 10.40 7.43 -15.06
CA PHE A 108 9.27 8.32 -15.31
C PHE A 108 8.79 9.03 -14.04
N GLY A 109 9.47 8.81 -12.91
CA GLY A 109 9.15 9.46 -11.63
C GLY A 109 8.00 8.81 -10.86
N ARG A 110 7.54 7.60 -11.24
CA ARG A 110 6.67 6.79 -10.38
C ARG A 110 7.51 5.96 -9.42
N CYS A 111 7.06 5.86 -8.17
CA CYS A 111 7.66 5.03 -7.13
C CYS A 111 6.64 4.01 -6.59
N ILE A 112 7.11 2.79 -6.31
CA ILE A 112 6.41 1.82 -5.47
C ILE A 112 7.14 1.76 -4.14
N GLU A 113 6.46 2.11 -3.07
CA GLU A 113 6.99 2.05 -1.72
C GLU A 113 6.43 0.84 -0.97
N LEU A 114 7.31 -0.06 -0.55
CA LEU A 114 6.97 -1.22 0.27
C LEU A 114 7.40 -0.95 1.71
N LYS A 115 6.42 -0.68 2.56
CA LYS A 115 6.63 -0.30 3.95
C LYS A 115 6.23 -1.44 4.89
N PHE A 116 7.20 -2.00 5.59
CA PHE A 116 7.00 -3.08 6.56
C PHE A 116 6.98 -2.47 7.96
N VAL A 117 5.83 -2.49 8.64
CA VAL A 117 5.60 -1.71 9.87
C VAL A 117 5.23 -2.61 11.03
N ASP A 118 6.08 -2.66 12.06
CA ASP A 118 5.73 -3.25 13.35
C ASP A 118 5.23 -2.17 14.32
N LYS A 119 6.02 -1.10 14.50
CA LYS A 119 5.66 0.06 15.32
C LYS A 119 6.02 1.36 14.64
N MET A 120 5.11 2.34 14.64
CA MET A 120 5.34 3.65 14.08
C MET A 120 4.50 4.69 14.83
N ARG A 121 5.15 5.72 15.41
CA ARG A 121 4.50 6.78 16.19
C ARG A 121 3.56 7.66 15.36
N ARG A 122 3.84 7.83 14.06
CA ARG A 122 3.02 8.67 13.17
C ARG A 122 2.89 8.02 11.79
N GLN A 123 1.65 7.67 11.41
CA GLN A 123 1.38 6.94 10.16
C GLN A 123 1.06 7.88 8.96
N PHE A 124 1.04 9.20 9.15
CA PHE A 124 0.74 10.17 8.10
C PHE A 124 1.45 11.52 8.33
N GLU A 125 1.88 12.16 7.25
CA GLU A 125 2.46 13.51 7.28
C GLU A 125 1.37 14.58 7.06
N PHE A 126 0.43 14.33 6.15
CA PHE A 126 -0.64 15.26 5.75
C PHE A 126 -2.04 14.60 5.71
N SER A 127 -3.10 15.40 5.80
CA SER A 127 -4.49 14.93 5.82
C SER A 127 -4.98 14.33 4.50
N VAL A 128 -4.40 14.78 3.38
CA VAL A 128 -4.74 14.31 2.03
C VAL A 128 -4.19 12.92 1.72
N ASP A 129 -3.24 12.43 2.53
CA ASP A 129 -2.62 11.10 2.41
C ASP A 129 -3.04 10.16 3.54
N SER A 130 -4.21 10.44 4.14
CA SER A 130 -4.68 9.76 5.35
C SER A 130 -5.55 8.54 5.09
N PHE A 131 -5.84 8.18 3.84
CA PHE A 131 -6.65 7.01 3.56
C PHE A 131 -5.82 5.74 3.48
N GLN A 132 -6.26 4.70 4.17
CA GLN A 132 -5.72 3.35 4.03
C GLN A 132 -6.82 2.40 3.56
N ILE A 133 -6.48 1.51 2.63
CA ILE A 133 -7.41 0.51 2.08
C ILE A 133 -6.82 -0.88 2.29
N THR A 134 -7.52 -1.73 3.04
CA THR A 134 -7.08 -3.11 3.26
C THR A 134 -7.37 -3.96 2.01
N LEU A 135 -6.35 -4.64 1.49
CA LEU A 135 -6.36 -5.30 0.19
C LEU A 135 -6.62 -6.80 0.24
N ASP A 136 -6.58 -7.42 1.44
CA ASP A 136 -6.59 -8.87 1.61
C ASP A 136 -7.74 -9.57 0.86
N ALA A 137 -8.95 -9.03 0.85
CA ALA A 137 -10.08 -9.63 0.13
C ALA A 137 -9.83 -9.76 -1.38
N LEU A 138 -9.19 -8.76 -2.01
CA LEU A 138 -8.83 -8.80 -3.43
C LEU A 138 -7.53 -9.57 -3.71
N LEU A 139 -6.65 -9.68 -2.70
CA LEU A 139 -5.46 -10.53 -2.80
C LEU A 139 -5.80 -12.02 -2.67
N ASP A 140 -6.85 -12.36 -1.92
CA ASP A 140 -7.34 -13.72 -1.75
C ASP A 140 -8.20 -14.17 -2.94
N ASP A 141 -9.10 -13.30 -3.42
CA ASP A 141 -9.85 -13.51 -4.66
C ASP A 141 -10.11 -12.16 -5.39
N PHE A 142 -9.30 -11.88 -6.40
CA PHE A 142 -9.40 -10.64 -7.18
C PHE A 142 -10.75 -10.51 -7.91
N ASN A 143 -11.36 -11.64 -8.28
CA ASN A 143 -12.59 -11.70 -9.05
C ASN A 143 -13.85 -11.85 -8.18
N ALA A 144 -13.72 -11.79 -6.85
CA ALA A 144 -14.85 -11.86 -5.94
C ALA A 144 -15.93 -10.86 -6.34
N SER A 145 -17.20 -11.29 -6.46
CA SER A 145 -18.27 -10.40 -6.92
C SER A 145 -18.55 -9.27 -5.92
N GLU A 146 -18.42 -9.55 -4.62
CA GLU A 146 -18.72 -8.60 -3.54
C GLU A 146 -17.62 -8.66 -2.45
N PRO A 147 -16.40 -8.17 -2.74
CA PRO A 147 -15.31 -8.19 -1.78
C PRO A 147 -15.60 -7.20 -0.65
N LYS A 148 -15.35 -7.61 0.60
CA LYS A 148 -15.48 -6.72 1.76
C LYS A 148 -14.25 -5.82 1.88
N ILE A 149 -14.32 -4.64 1.28
CA ILE A 149 -13.25 -3.65 1.31
C ILE A 149 -13.56 -2.54 2.31
N TYR A 150 -12.57 -2.23 3.14
CA TYR A 150 -12.64 -1.17 4.15
C TYR A 150 -11.63 -0.07 3.79
N ILE A 151 -12.14 1.16 3.76
CA ILE A 151 -11.36 2.39 3.59
C ILE A 151 -11.39 3.09 4.94
N GLU A 152 -10.22 3.32 5.51
CA GLU A 152 -10.02 3.94 6.82
C GLU A 152 -9.44 5.34 6.61
N SER A 153 -10.03 6.37 7.23
CA SER A 153 -9.36 7.67 7.35
C SER A 153 -8.55 7.70 8.64
N MET A 154 -7.26 7.96 8.50
CA MET A 154 -6.32 8.10 9.61
C MET A 154 -6.37 9.50 10.26
N PHE A 155 -7.20 10.41 9.73
CA PHE A 155 -7.34 11.80 10.20
C PHE A 155 -8.47 12.02 11.23
N GLY A 156 -9.22 10.99 11.61
CA GLY A 156 -10.41 11.15 12.45
C GLY A 156 -11.66 11.47 11.62
N ASP A 157 -12.50 12.41 12.07
CA ASP A 157 -13.83 12.66 11.48
C ASP A 157 -13.72 12.99 9.97
N VAL A 158 -14.33 12.11 9.17
CA VAL A 158 -14.28 12.10 7.70
C VAL A 158 -14.77 13.41 7.07
N HIS A 159 -15.56 14.20 7.80
CA HIS A 159 -16.05 15.51 7.37
C HIS A 159 -15.01 16.64 7.35
N GLN A 160 -13.81 16.41 7.90
CA GLN A 160 -12.74 17.40 7.90
C GLN A 160 -11.69 17.18 6.80
N VAL A 161 -11.77 16.05 6.10
CA VAL A 161 -10.95 15.79 4.92
C VAL A 161 -11.65 16.45 3.74
N GLY A 162 -11.16 17.62 3.32
CA GLY A 162 -11.74 18.44 2.24
C GLY A 162 -11.79 17.80 0.83
N LEU A 163 -11.67 16.47 0.75
CA LEU A 163 -11.80 15.61 -0.42
C LEU A 163 -13.19 14.95 -0.53
N LEU A 164 -14.03 15.06 0.50
CA LEU A 164 -15.43 14.61 0.45
C LEU A 164 -16.34 15.83 0.40
N ARG A 165 -16.56 16.37 -0.79
CA ARG A 165 -17.64 17.32 -1.07
C ARG A 165 -18.77 16.63 -1.82
#